data_AF-A0A417VQZ7-F1
#
_entry.id   AF-A0A417VQZ7-F1
#
_cell.length_a   1.000
_cell.length_b   1.000
_cell.length_c   1.000
_cell.angle_alpha   90.00
_cell.angle_beta   90.00
_cell.angle_gamma   90.00
#
_symmetry.space_group_name_H-M   'P 1'
#
loop_
_entity.id
_entity.type
_entity.pdbx_description
1 polymer ?
#
loop_
_entity_poly.entity_id
_entity_poly.type
_entity_poly.pdbx_seq_one_letter_code
_entity_poly.pdbx_strand_id
1 'polypeptide(L)'
;MIMKTKAKYLTAILFLASVVMYFVPFMGWERLQLRLFDLVQIGFGNKRTEEISRIVDNLPQSQMSLLGYVILGAMFAALVGAVLSVLLKKDAPYFATVILSVLINIVIVFSVLFMKQKMGQMEQVLKLNKTLGESFEINRNLVYIWIGIFVVNIAVSLLAIALPDKKRKKDTRIIYSEQPVKSIQRQYQDKLQIPVQQQKLENQKHLCPQCGNELPENAKFCTKCGQRL
;
A
#
# COMPACT_ATOMS: atom_id res chain seq x y z
N MET A 1 -12.61 2.47 -14.57
CA MET A 1 -12.06 1.13 -14.25
C MET A 1 -10.72 0.93 -14.93
N ILE A 2 -10.65 1.00 -16.27
CA ILE A 2 -9.41 0.75 -17.03
C ILE A 2 -8.26 1.71 -16.69
N MET A 3 -8.52 3.01 -16.48
CA MET A 3 -7.44 3.99 -16.24
C MET A 3 -6.73 3.80 -14.88
N LYS A 4 -7.47 3.63 -13.77
CA LYS A 4 -6.86 3.38 -12.44
C LYS A 4 -6.13 2.03 -12.41
N THR A 5 -6.73 0.97 -12.94
CA THR A 5 -6.07 -0.34 -12.97
C THR A 5 -4.75 -0.31 -13.74
N LYS A 6 -4.67 0.43 -14.86
CA LYS A 6 -3.42 0.61 -15.61
C LYS A 6 -2.42 1.52 -14.88
N ALA A 7 -2.89 2.56 -14.19
CA ALA A 7 -2.04 3.51 -13.48
C ALA A 7 -1.17 2.84 -12.40
N LYS A 8 -1.72 1.88 -11.63
CA LYS A 8 -0.93 1.17 -10.61
C LYS A 8 0.18 0.27 -11.17
N TYR A 9 0.02 -0.25 -12.39
CA TYR A 9 1.09 -1.00 -13.06
C TYR A 9 2.14 -0.05 -13.62
N LEU A 10 1.72 1.12 -14.11
CA LEU A 10 2.66 2.16 -14.54
C LEU A 10 3.53 2.64 -13.38
N THR A 11 2.97 2.87 -12.19
CA THR A 11 3.77 3.26 -11.02
C THR A 11 4.75 2.18 -10.59
N ALA A 12 4.33 0.91 -10.65
CA ALA A 12 5.23 -0.22 -10.39
C ALA A 12 6.39 -0.30 -11.39
N ILE A 13 6.12 -0.11 -12.69
CA ILE A 13 7.16 -0.09 -13.73
C ILE A 13 8.14 1.07 -13.50
N LEU A 14 7.66 2.26 -13.11
CA LEU A 14 8.53 3.40 -12.81
C LEU A 14 9.43 3.15 -11.60
N PHE A 15 8.96 2.46 -10.57
CA PHE A 15 9.83 2.01 -9.47
C PHE A 15 10.88 1.00 -9.93
N LEU A 16 10.52 0.04 -10.79
CA LEU A 16 11.50 -0.91 -11.34
C LEU A 16 12.53 -0.20 -12.24
N ALA A 17 12.09 0.77 -13.04
CA ALA A 17 12.98 1.58 -13.87
C ALA A 17 13.97 2.39 -13.02
N SER A 18 13.54 2.90 -11.85
CA SER A 18 14.45 3.60 -10.95
C SER A 18 15.49 2.68 -10.30
N VAL A 19 15.17 1.39 -10.08
CA VAL A 19 16.15 0.40 -9.60
C VAL A 19 17.25 0.14 -10.63
N VAL A 20 16.91 0.08 -11.92
CA VAL A 20 17.91 -0.08 -13.00
C VAL A 20 18.97 1.01 -12.95
N MET A 21 18.60 2.23 -12.59
CA MET A 21 19.53 3.37 -12.51
C MET A 21 20.66 3.18 -11.48
N TYR A 22 20.52 2.29 -10.49
CA TYR A 22 21.60 2.00 -9.53
C TYR A 22 22.78 1.25 -10.17
N PHE A 23 22.53 0.58 -11.30
CA PHE A 23 23.51 -0.21 -12.04
C PHE A 23 24.12 0.54 -13.23
N VAL A 24 23.65 1.77 -13.50
CA VAL A 24 24.17 2.64 -14.56
C VAL A 24 25.35 3.46 -13.99
N PRO A 25 26.41 3.70 -14.79
CA PRO A 25 27.56 4.49 -14.34
C PRO A 25 27.16 5.93 -14.06
N PHE A 26 27.12 6.29 -12.78
CA PHE A 26 26.60 7.55 -12.28
C PHE A 26 27.70 8.62 -12.14
N MET A 27 28.92 8.18 -11.87
CA MET A 27 30.10 9.03 -11.63
C MET A 27 31.27 8.53 -12.46
N GLY A 28 32.02 9.48 -13.04
CA GLY A 28 33.23 9.19 -13.81
C GLY A 28 34.46 9.76 -13.13
N TRP A 29 35.55 9.00 -13.17
CA TRP A 29 36.88 9.46 -12.81
C TRP A 29 37.89 8.91 -13.83
N GLU A 30 38.39 9.75 -14.73
CA GLU A 30 39.29 9.40 -15.85
C GLU A 30 38.76 8.23 -16.71
N ARG A 31 39.10 6.98 -16.34
CA ARG A 31 38.67 5.75 -17.01
C ARG A 31 37.73 4.90 -16.15
N LEU A 32 37.61 5.22 -14.87
CA LEU A 32 36.78 4.49 -13.91
C LEU A 32 35.37 5.06 -13.90
N GLN A 33 34.42 4.25 -14.36
CA GLN A 33 33.00 4.56 -14.29
C GLN A 33 32.39 3.88 -13.06
N LEU A 34 32.04 4.68 -12.05
CA LEU A 34 31.45 4.24 -10.79
C LEU A 34 29.93 4.21 -10.87
N ARG A 35 29.33 3.07 -10.52
CA ARG A 35 27.89 2.90 -10.36
C ARG A 35 27.49 3.17 -8.91
N LEU A 36 26.24 3.57 -8.67
CA LEU A 36 25.71 3.68 -7.29
C LEU A 36 25.80 2.33 -6.54
N PHE A 37 25.64 1.22 -7.24
CA PHE A 37 25.83 -0.11 -6.65
C PHE A 37 27.29 -0.39 -6.25
N ASP A 38 28.28 0.20 -6.92
CA ASP A 38 29.68 0.04 -6.50
C ASP A 38 29.93 0.77 -5.17
N LEU A 39 29.22 1.88 -4.89
CA LEU A 39 29.27 2.56 -3.58
C LEU A 39 28.72 1.66 -2.46
N VAL A 40 27.69 0.87 -2.75
CA VAL A 40 27.17 -0.13 -1.79
C VAL A 40 28.25 -1.15 -1.45
N GLN A 41 28.96 -1.67 -2.47
CA GLN A 41 30.03 -2.63 -2.26
C GLN A 41 31.22 -2.05 -1.50
N ILE A 42 31.62 -0.82 -1.81
CA ILE A 42 32.64 -0.08 -1.08
C ILE A 42 32.24 0.09 0.39
N GLY A 43 30.97 0.42 0.65
CA GLY A 43 30.42 0.52 2.00
C GLY A 43 30.52 -0.79 2.79
N PHE A 44 30.39 -1.94 2.11
CA PHE A 44 30.62 -3.27 2.70
C PHE A 44 32.09 -3.67 2.79
N GLY A 45 33.03 -2.80 2.39
CA GLY A 45 34.46 -3.11 2.40
C GLY A 45 34.90 -4.01 1.26
N ASN A 46 34.04 -4.28 0.27
CA ASN A 46 34.41 -5.06 -0.90
C ASN A 46 35.11 -4.16 -1.93
N LYS A 47 36.44 -4.32 -2.04
CA LYS A 47 37.30 -3.52 -2.93
C LYS A 47 37.58 -4.31 -4.21
N ARG A 48 36.79 -4.04 -5.25
CA ARG A 48 36.76 -4.87 -6.47
C ARG A 48 37.94 -4.66 -7.43
N THR A 49 38.61 -3.51 -7.36
CA THR A 49 39.77 -3.17 -8.20
C THR A 49 40.85 -2.47 -7.38
N GLU A 50 42.11 -2.59 -7.83
CA GLU A 50 43.25 -1.94 -7.18
C GLU A 50 43.11 -0.40 -7.17
N GLU A 51 42.55 0.17 -8.25
CA GLU A 51 42.25 1.61 -8.35
C GLU A 51 41.21 2.06 -7.31
N ILE A 52 40.14 1.29 -7.11
CA ILE A 52 39.13 1.57 -6.06
C ILE A 52 39.75 1.45 -4.68
N SER A 53 40.63 0.46 -4.43
CA SER A 53 41.28 0.30 -3.13
C SER A 53 42.05 1.55 -2.73
N ARG A 54 42.91 2.07 -3.62
CA ARG A 54 43.74 3.25 -3.33
C ARG A 54 42.93 4.49 -2.98
N ILE A 55 41.76 4.65 -3.61
CA ILE A 55 40.85 5.75 -3.31
C ILE A 55 40.18 5.50 -1.95
N VAL A 56 39.61 4.32 -1.75
CA VAL A 56 38.84 3.95 -0.55
C VAL A 56 39.71 3.93 0.71
N ASP A 57 40.99 3.57 0.60
CA ASP A 57 41.94 3.56 1.73
C ASP A 57 42.14 4.93 2.37
N ASN A 58 41.89 6.00 1.62
CA ASN A 58 41.99 7.37 2.13
C ASN A 58 40.65 7.89 2.70
N LEU A 59 39.53 7.19 2.50
CA LEU A 59 38.22 7.61 3.01
C LEU A 59 37.90 6.96 4.37
N PRO A 60 37.23 7.69 5.28
CA PRO A 60 36.79 7.11 6.55
C PRO A 60 35.74 6.01 6.31
N GLN A 61 36.14 4.75 6.57
CA GLN A 61 35.32 3.56 6.32
C GLN A 61 33.93 3.63 6.97
N SER A 62 33.80 4.26 8.14
CA SER A 62 32.52 4.41 8.85
C SER A 62 31.49 5.26 8.08
N GLN A 63 31.94 6.27 7.33
CA GLN A 63 31.05 7.14 6.56
C GLN A 63 30.67 6.48 5.23
N MET A 64 31.61 5.76 4.62
CA MET A 64 31.35 5.00 3.39
C MET A 64 30.42 3.81 3.64
N SER A 65 30.54 3.14 4.79
CA SER A 65 29.62 2.06 5.15
C SER A 65 28.20 2.57 5.35
N LEU A 66 28.02 3.66 6.12
CA LEU A 66 26.71 4.29 6.31
C LEU A 66 26.07 4.66 4.97
N LEU A 67 26.83 5.29 4.08
CA LEU A 67 26.35 5.67 2.75
C LEU A 67 25.93 4.44 1.94
N GLY A 68 26.72 3.36 1.96
CA GLY A 68 26.38 2.11 1.30
C GLY A 68 25.06 1.51 1.78
N TYR A 69 24.83 1.47 3.10
CA TYR A 69 23.57 1.02 3.69
C TYR A 69 22.38 1.91 3.29
N VAL A 70 22.57 3.23 3.27
CA VAL A 70 21.53 4.19 2.87
C VAL A 70 21.12 3.98 1.40
N ILE A 71 22.09 3.83 0.50
CA ILE A 71 21.84 3.59 -0.93
C ILE A 71 21.15 2.23 -1.13
N LEU A 72 21.61 1.18 -0.44
CA LEU A 72 20.98 -0.14 -0.49
C LEU A 72 19.54 -0.11 0.04
N GLY A 73 19.31 0.59 1.14
CA GLY A 73 17.98 0.79 1.72
C GLY A 73 17.03 1.51 0.76
N ALA A 74 17.51 2.55 0.06
CA ALA A 74 16.73 3.25 -0.96
C ALA A 74 16.38 2.33 -2.15
N MET A 75 17.32 1.48 -2.59
CA MET A 75 17.08 0.52 -3.66
C MET A 75 16.03 -0.53 -3.25
N PHE A 76 16.14 -1.05 -2.03
CA PHE A 76 15.18 -1.98 -1.47
C PHE A 76 13.79 -1.34 -1.32
N ALA A 77 13.74 -0.09 -0.83
CA ALA A 77 12.50 0.67 -0.74
C ALA A 77 11.82 0.83 -2.12
N ALA A 78 12.58 1.10 -3.19
CA ALA A 78 12.03 1.16 -4.54
C ALA A 78 11.40 -0.18 -4.98
N LEU A 79 12.05 -1.31 -4.69
CA LEU A 79 11.50 -2.65 -4.96
C LEU A 79 10.20 -2.91 -4.16
N VAL A 80 10.19 -2.57 -2.88
CA VAL A 80 8.99 -2.64 -2.03
C VAL A 80 7.87 -1.75 -2.61
N GLY A 81 8.21 -0.56 -3.09
CA GLY A 81 7.29 0.35 -3.77
C GLY A 81 6.63 -0.26 -5.01
N ALA A 82 7.41 -0.96 -5.84
CA ALA A 82 6.89 -1.67 -7.00
C ALA A 82 5.87 -2.75 -6.60
N VAL A 83 6.18 -3.54 -5.57
CA VAL A 83 5.30 -4.61 -5.07
C VAL A 83 4.03 -4.01 -4.45
N LEU A 84 4.17 -3.02 -3.56
CA LEU A 84 3.03 -2.37 -2.89
C LEU A 84 2.09 -1.69 -3.88
N SER A 85 2.62 -1.08 -4.95
CA SER A 85 1.82 -0.47 -6.02
C SER A 85 0.82 -1.47 -6.63
N VAL A 86 1.21 -2.74 -6.77
CA VAL A 86 0.37 -3.78 -7.37
C VAL A 86 -0.58 -4.42 -6.36
N LEU A 87 -0.10 -4.69 -5.15
CA LEU A 87 -0.82 -5.45 -4.11
C LEU A 87 -1.89 -4.64 -3.39
N LEU A 88 -1.66 -3.34 -3.17
CA LEU A 88 -2.61 -2.50 -2.44
C LEU A 88 -3.90 -2.28 -3.24
N LYS A 89 -5.03 -2.18 -2.51
CA LYS A 89 -6.37 -2.03 -3.07
C LYS A 89 -6.84 -0.56 -3.01
N LYS A 90 -7.82 -0.22 -3.86
CA LYS A 90 -8.45 1.10 -3.94
C LYS A 90 -7.41 2.20 -4.23
N ASP A 91 -7.40 3.28 -3.43
CA ASP A 91 -6.52 4.43 -3.63
C ASP A 91 -5.20 4.35 -2.82
N ALA A 92 -5.08 3.37 -1.92
CA ALA A 92 -3.87 3.14 -1.11
C ALA A 92 -2.54 3.01 -1.89
N PRO A 93 -2.44 2.34 -3.06
CA PRO A 93 -1.17 2.25 -3.79
C PRO A 93 -0.64 3.61 -4.22
N TYR A 94 -1.51 4.57 -4.53
CA TYR A 94 -1.09 5.90 -5.00
C TYR A 94 -0.57 6.76 -3.85
N PHE A 95 -1.21 6.70 -2.67
CA PHE A 95 -0.68 7.38 -1.47
C PHE A 95 0.69 6.82 -1.08
N ALA A 96 0.83 5.49 -1.06
CA ALA A 96 2.10 4.84 -0.79
C ALA A 96 3.18 5.24 -1.83
N THR A 97 2.81 5.29 -3.11
CA THR A 97 3.71 5.71 -4.19
C THR A 97 4.21 7.13 -4.00
N VAL A 98 3.34 8.08 -3.67
CA VAL A 98 3.73 9.48 -3.44
C VAL A 98 4.71 9.58 -2.27
N ILE A 99 4.35 9.00 -1.12
CA ILE A 99 5.19 9.04 0.09
C ILE A 99 6.57 8.44 -0.19
N LEU A 100 6.59 7.25 -0.79
CA LEU A 100 7.84 6.53 -1.03
C LEU A 100 8.71 7.20 -2.09
N SER A 101 8.09 7.77 -3.14
CA SER A 101 8.82 8.52 -4.18
C SER A 101 9.51 9.76 -3.61
N VAL A 102 8.83 10.49 -2.72
CA VAL A 102 9.40 11.66 -2.04
C VAL A 102 10.56 11.23 -1.13
N LEU A 103 10.36 10.21 -0.30
CA LEU A 103 11.40 9.73 0.62
C LEU A 103 12.65 9.23 -0.11
N ILE A 104 12.49 8.40 -1.15
CA ILE A 104 13.63 7.86 -1.92
C ILE A 104 14.39 9.00 -2.60
N ASN A 105 13.68 9.97 -3.19
CA ASN A 105 14.31 11.10 -3.86
C ASN A 105 15.12 11.96 -2.86
N ILE A 106 14.55 12.28 -1.69
CA ILE A 106 15.26 13.01 -0.62
C ILE A 106 16.53 12.26 -0.21
N VAL A 107 16.43 10.96 0.03
CA VAL A 107 17.56 10.13 0.50
C VAL A 107 18.72 10.17 -0.49
N ILE A 108 18.46 10.08 -1.79
CA ILE A 108 19.54 10.05 -2.78
C ILE A 108 20.04 11.44 -3.12
N VAL A 109 19.19 12.46 -3.19
CA VAL A 109 19.69 13.84 -3.34
C VAL A 109 20.63 14.16 -2.18
N PHE A 110 20.26 13.81 -0.95
CA PHE A 110 21.13 13.93 0.20
C PHE A 110 22.42 13.11 0.06
N SER A 111 22.32 11.85 -0.39
CA SER A 111 23.48 10.98 -0.62
C SER A 111 24.46 11.55 -1.67
N VAL A 112 23.95 12.11 -2.75
CA VAL A 112 24.76 12.74 -3.83
C VAL A 112 25.41 14.02 -3.33
N LEU A 113 24.70 14.85 -2.56
CA LEU A 113 25.26 16.05 -1.95
C LEU A 113 26.35 15.71 -0.92
N PHE A 114 26.10 14.71 -0.09
CA PHE A 114 27.07 14.19 0.87
C PHE A 114 28.34 13.68 0.17
N MET A 115 28.18 12.89 -0.90
CA MET A 115 29.30 12.43 -1.73
C MET A 115 30.08 13.59 -2.33
N LYS A 116 29.39 14.58 -2.92
CA LYS A 116 30.05 15.76 -3.51
C LYS A 116 30.86 16.53 -2.47
N GLN A 117 30.33 16.69 -1.26
CA GLN A 117 31.04 17.35 -0.16
C GLN A 117 32.31 16.59 0.22
N LYS A 118 32.23 15.26 0.35
CA LYS A 118 33.38 14.42 0.74
C LYS A 118 34.44 14.35 -0.35
N MET A 119 34.03 14.18 -1.60
CA MET A 119 34.96 14.18 -2.73
C MET A 119 35.68 15.52 -2.90
N GLY A 120 35.00 16.65 -2.63
CA GLY A 120 35.64 17.98 -2.66
C GLY A 120 36.73 18.14 -1.60
N GLN A 121 36.56 17.54 -0.41
CA GLN A 121 37.62 17.51 0.61
C GLN A 121 38.83 16.69 0.14
N MET A 122 38.57 15.55 -0.52
CA MET A 122 39.63 14.69 -1.06
C MET A 122 40.38 15.35 -2.21
N GLU A 123 39.66 16.03 -3.11
CA GLU A 123 40.26 16.75 -4.23
C GLU A 123 41.27 17.81 -3.76
N GLN A 124 40.95 18.54 -2.68
CA GLN A 124 41.88 19.51 -2.10
C GLN A 124 43.14 18.84 -1.54
N VAL A 125 43.00 17.75 -0.79
CA VAL A 125 44.13 16.98 -0.23
C VAL A 125 45.00 16.37 -1.34
N LEU A 126 44.38 15.84 -2.39
CA LEU A 126 45.06 15.15 -3.49
C LEU A 126 45.77 16.14 -4.45
N LYS A 127 45.18 17.33 -4.66
CA LYS A 127 45.84 18.44 -5.38
C LYS A 127 47.06 18.97 -4.61
N LEU A 128 46.97 19.07 -3.29
CA LEU A 128 48.09 19.48 -2.43
C LEU A 128 49.26 18.49 -2.50
N ASN A 129 48.97 17.19 -2.63
CA ASN A 129 50.00 16.15 -2.72
C ASN A 129 50.52 15.92 -4.15
N LYS A 130 50.13 16.75 -5.14
CA LYS A 130 50.46 16.63 -6.58
C LYS A 130 50.19 15.24 -7.17
N THR A 131 49.41 14.40 -6.49
CA THR A 131 49.29 12.98 -6.81
C THR A 131 48.18 12.71 -7.82
N LEU A 132 47.24 13.64 -8.01
CA LEU A 132 46.10 13.50 -8.93
C LEU A 132 45.79 14.81 -9.66
N GLY A 133 45.55 14.70 -10.97
CA GLY A 133 45.37 15.82 -11.88
C GLY A 133 43.92 16.21 -12.19
N GLU A 134 42.91 15.43 -11.80
CA GLU A 134 41.54 15.64 -12.33
C GLU A 134 40.42 15.56 -11.30
N SER A 135 39.35 16.31 -11.60
CA SER A 135 38.16 16.51 -10.78
C SER A 135 37.13 15.40 -10.97
N PHE A 136 36.38 15.11 -9.90
CA PHE A 136 35.29 14.15 -9.92
C PHE A 136 34.06 14.67 -10.68
N GLU A 137 33.60 13.94 -11.69
CA GLU A 137 32.46 14.35 -12.51
C GLU A 137 31.21 13.50 -12.23
N ILE A 138 30.13 14.15 -11.79
CA ILE A 138 28.81 13.55 -11.64
C ILE A 138 28.05 13.72 -12.96
N ASN A 139 27.54 12.61 -13.51
CA ASN A 139 26.71 12.66 -14.71
C ASN A 139 25.33 13.25 -14.39
N ARG A 140 25.20 14.57 -14.58
CA ARG A 140 23.95 15.31 -14.32
C ARG A 140 22.76 14.78 -15.11
N ASN A 141 22.96 14.25 -16.31
CA ASN A 141 21.86 13.73 -17.12
C ASN A 141 21.18 12.55 -16.43
N LEU A 142 21.96 11.64 -15.84
CA LEU A 142 21.42 10.51 -15.09
C LEU A 142 20.69 10.96 -13.83
N VAL A 143 21.18 11.99 -13.14
CA VAL A 143 20.49 12.60 -11.99
C VAL A 143 19.13 13.14 -12.41
N TYR A 144 19.06 13.90 -13.51
CA TYR A 144 17.80 14.46 -14.01
C TYR A 144 16.82 13.40 -14.48
N ILE A 145 17.28 12.36 -15.19
CA ILE A 145 16.45 11.21 -15.57
C ILE A 145 15.88 10.55 -14.32
N TRP A 146 16.71 10.32 -13.31
CA TRP A 146 16.31 9.64 -12.09
C TRP A 146 15.28 10.45 -11.28
N ILE A 147 15.51 11.76 -11.11
CA ILE A 147 14.51 12.67 -10.50
C ILE A 147 13.22 12.69 -11.34
N GLY A 148 13.35 12.73 -12.67
CA GLY A 148 12.23 12.72 -13.61
C GLY A 148 11.32 11.49 -13.43
N ILE A 149 11.90 10.30 -13.24
CA ILE A 149 11.14 9.07 -12.98
C ILE A 149 10.24 9.24 -11.76
N PHE A 150 10.76 9.78 -10.64
CA PHE A 150 9.97 9.99 -9.43
C PHE A 150 8.94 11.11 -9.56
N VAL A 151 9.27 12.19 -10.29
CA VAL A 151 8.30 13.26 -10.59
C VAL A 151 7.12 12.71 -11.39
N VAL A 152 7.38 11.88 -12.42
CA VAL A 152 6.33 11.20 -13.19
C VAL A 152 5.53 10.26 -12.29
N ASN A 153 6.18 9.53 -11.40
CA ASN A 153 5.52 8.62 -10.46
C ASN A 153 4.53 9.36 -9.54
N ILE A 154 4.95 10.52 -9.02
CA ILE A 154 4.11 11.40 -8.21
C ILE A 154 2.95 11.94 -9.05
N ALA A 155 3.22 12.45 -10.26
CA ALA A 155 2.19 13.02 -11.14
C ALA A 155 1.11 11.98 -11.51
N VAL A 156 1.51 10.78 -11.93
CA VAL A 156 0.58 9.66 -12.23
C VAL A 156 -0.26 9.32 -11.00
N SER A 157 0.35 9.30 -9.82
CA SER A 157 -0.35 8.98 -8.57
C SER A 157 -1.35 10.05 -8.16
N LEU A 158 -0.98 11.34 -8.27
CA LEU A 158 -1.87 12.46 -7.98
C LEU A 158 -3.05 12.49 -8.97
N LEU A 159 -2.80 12.26 -10.26
CA LEU A 159 -3.86 12.13 -11.26
C LEU A 159 -4.79 10.96 -10.94
N ALA A 160 -4.25 9.80 -10.54
CA ALA A 160 -5.05 8.65 -10.17
C ALA A 160 -5.94 8.90 -8.93
N ILE A 161 -5.46 9.69 -7.96
CA ILE A 161 -6.23 10.10 -6.79
C ILE A 161 -7.32 11.11 -7.18
N ALA A 162 -7.01 12.09 -8.02
CA ALA A 162 -7.94 13.14 -8.45
C ALA A 162 -9.09 12.61 -9.33
N LEU A 163 -8.86 11.53 -10.08
CA LEU A 163 -9.86 10.96 -10.97
C LEU A 163 -10.98 10.23 -10.19
N PRO A 164 -12.26 10.63 -10.37
CA PRO A 164 -13.38 10.07 -9.63
C PRO A 164 -13.62 8.60 -9.99
N ASP A 165 -13.73 7.75 -8.98
CA ASP A 165 -14.00 6.33 -9.20
C ASP A 165 -15.50 6.10 -9.46
N LYS A 166 -15.84 5.79 -10.72
CA LYS A 166 -17.24 5.53 -11.17
C LYS A 166 -17.93 4.44 -10.33
N LYS A 167 -17.17 3.54 -9.68
CA LYS A 167 -17.68 2.50 -8.76
C LYS A 167 -18.23 3.07 -7.44
N ARG A 168 -17.70 4.19 -6.94
CA ARG A 168 -18.19 4.86 -5.72
C ARG A 168 -19.67 5.24 -5.82
N LYS A 169 -20.17 5.49 -7.04
CA LYS A 169 -21.57 5.87 -7.33
C LYS A 169 -22.48 4.69 -7.68
N LYS A 170 -21.92 3.48 -7.90
CA LYS A 170 -22.70 2.27 -8.16
C LYS A 170 -22.98 1.54 -6.86
N ASP A 171 -21.97 1.27 -6.02
CA ASP A 171 -22.14 0.60 -4.71
C ASP A 171 -23.08 1.40 -3.78
N THR A 172 -22.96 2.73 -3.70
CA THR A 172 -23.94 3.56 -2.98
C THR A 172 -25.33 3.49 -3.60
N ARG A 173 -25.46 3.36 -4.93
CA ARG A 173 -26.78 3.17 -5.58
C ARG A 173 -27.37 1.78 -5.39
N ILE A 174 -26.57 0.74 -5.12
CA ILE A 174 -27.08 -0.61 -4.79
C ILE A 174 -27.44 -0.71 -3.31
N ILE A 175 -26.83 0.13 -2.46
CA ILE A 175 -27.16 0.22 -1.02
C ILE A 175 -28.45 1.05 -0.81
N TYR A 176 -28.78 2.00 -1.71
CA TYR A 176 -30.03 2.79 -1.69
C TYR A 176 -31.00 2.46 -2.84
N SER A 177 -30.84 1.34 -3.56
CA SER A 177 -31.92 0.87 -4.42
C SER A 177 -32.96 0.22 -3.52
N GLU A 178 -34.08 0.90 -3.30
CA GLU A 178 -35.33 0.25 -2.89
C GLU A 178 -35.52 -0.96 -3.80
N GLN A 179 -35.22 -2.15 -3.29
CA GLN A 179 -35.82 -3.35 -3.83
C GLN A 179 -37.33 -3.09 -3.84
N PRO A 180 -38.07 -3.44 -4.91
CA PRO A 180 -39.50 -3.20 -4.92
C PRO A 180 -40.12 -4.05 -3.81
N VAL A 181 -40.32 -3.45 -2.64
CA VAL A 181 -40.98 -4.05 -1.47
C VAL A 181 -42.31 -4.71 -1.88
N LYS A 182 -42.92 -4.21 -2.95
CA LYS A 182 -44.12 -4.76 -3.59
C LYS A 182 -44.04 -6.23 -4.02
N SER A 183 -42.88 -6.75 -4.47
CA SER A 183 -42.79 -8.17 -4.87
C SER A 183 -42.64 -9.10 -3.65
N ILE A 184 -41.94 -8.64 -2.62
CA ILE A 184 -41.78 -9.37 -1.35
C ILE A 184 -43.10 -9.38 -0.58
N GLN A 185 -43.86 -8.28 -0.60
CA GLN A 185 -45.19 -8.18 0.04
C GLN A 185 -46.19 -9.18 -0.55
N ARG A 186 -46.27 -9.28 -1.89
CA ARG A 186 -47.16 -10.26 -2.56
C ARG A 186 -46.79 -11.70 -2.22
N GLN A 187 -45.49 -12.00 -2.21
CA GLN A 187 -45.01 -13.35 -1.91
C GLN A 187 -45.33 -13.78 -0.47
N TYR A 188 -45.43 -12.84 0.47
CA TYR A 188 -45.89 -13.12 1.84
C TYR A 188 -47.42 -13.20 1.95
N GLN A 189 -48.15 -12.37 1.21
CA GLN A 189 -49.63 -12.42 1.17
C GLN A 189 -50.16 -13.72 0.58
N ASP A 190 -49.51 -14.27 -0.46
CA ASP A 190 -49.88 -15.58 -1.02
C ASP A 190 -49.53 -16.74 -0.07
N LYS A 191 -48.49 -16.60 0.76
CA LYS A 191 -48.07 -17.64 1.72
C LYS A 191 -48.82 -17.63 3.05
N LEU A 192 -49.60 -16.58 3.34
CA LEU A 192 -50.40 -16.47 4.58
C LEU A 192 -51.84 -16.99 4.43
N GLN A 193 -52.23 -17.50 3.26
CA GLN A 193 -53.47 -18.27 3.12
C GLN A 193 -53.26 -19.69 3.65
N ILE A 194 -53.21 -19.82 4.97
CA ILE A 194 -53.38 -21.12 5.63
C ILE A 194 -54.89 -21.43 5.57
N PRO A 195 -55.33 -22.56 5.00
CA PRO A 195 -56.70 -23.00 5.14
C PRO A 195 -56.94 -23.30 6.63
N VAL A 196 -57.70 -22.42 7.29
CA VAL A 196 -58.19 -22.62 8.65
C VAL A 196 -59.17 -23.79 8.60
N GLN A 197 -58.65 -25.00 8.77
CA GLN A 197 -59.46 -26.18 8.97
C GLN A 197 -60.07 -26.07 10.37
N GLN A 198 -61.37 -25.78 10.38
CA GLN A 198 -62.20 -25.57 11.55
C GLN A 198 -62.18 -26.81 12.46
N GLN A 199 -61.51 -26.73 13.62
CA GLN A 199 -61.90 -27.52 14.78
C GLN A 199 -62.88 -26.71 15.60
N LYS A 200 -64.15 -26.84 15.22
CA LYS A 200 -65.31 -26.54 16.05
C LYS A 200 -65.38 -27.65 17.10
N LEU A 201 -64.74 -27.47 18.26
CA LEU A 201 -65.07 -28.26 19.44
C LEU A 201 -66.08 -27.46 20.25
N GLU A 202 -67.23 -28.08 20.46
CA GLU A 202 -68.38 -27.52 21.12
C GLU A 202 -68.03 -27.07 22.55
N ASN A 203 -68.72 -26.02 22.96
CA ASN A 203 -68.47 -25.30 24.20
C ASN A 203 -69.42 -25.89 25.25
N GLN A 204 -69.10 -27.02 25.88
CA GLN A 204 -69.76 -27.40 27.14
C GLN A 204 -68.84 -27.00 28.29
N LYS A 205 -69.23 -25.93 28.98
CA LYS A 205 -68.55 -25.47 30.19
C LYS A 205 -69.00 -26.33 31.36
N HIS A 206 -68.06 -26.88 32.13
CA HIS A 206 -68.37 -27.54 33.40
C HIS A 206 -67.88 -26.68 34.56
N LEU A 207 -68.44 -26.87 35.74
CA LEU A 207 -68.08 -26.09 36.93
C LEU A 207 -67.04 -26.84 37.76
N CYS A 208 -66.09 -26.11 38.33
CA CYS A 208 -65.12 -26.67 39.26
C CYS A 208 -65.85 -27.20 40.51
N PRO A 209 -65.69 -28.47 40.89
CA PRO A 209 -66.40 -29.02 42.06
C PRO A 209 -65.99 -28.37 43.39
N GLN A 210 -64.82 -27.71 43.45
CA GLN A 210 -64.29 -27.14 44.68
C GLN A 210 -64.64 -25.67 44.90
N CYS A 211 -64.80 -24.87 43.83
CA CYS A 211 -65.08 -23.43 43.94
C CYS A 211 -66.21 -22.93 43.05
N GLY A 212 -66.83 -23.81 42.25
CA GLY A 212 -67.93 -23.48 41.36
C GLY A 212 -67.56 -22.62 40.15
N ASN A 213 -66.27 -22.44 39.83
CA ASN A 213 -65.87 -21.63 38.68
C ASN A 213 -66.08 -22.36 37.35
N GLU A 214 -66.56 -21.66 36.31
CA GLU A 214 -66.69 -22.22 34.96
C GLU A 214 -65.33 -22.56 34.36
N LEU A 215 -65.23 -23.77 33.80
CA LEU A 215 -64.02 -24.32 33.22
C LEU A 215 -64.28 -24.81 31.79
N PRO A 216 -63.29 -24.63 30.90
CA PRO A 216 -63.33 -25.26 29.59
C PRO A 216 -63.17 -26.78 29.72
N GLU A 217 -63.79 -27.54 28.82
CA GLU A 217 -63.84 -29.02 28.80
C GLU A 217 -62.49 -29.73 29.04
N ASN A 218 -61.37 -29.13 28.62
CA ASN A 218 -60.04 -29.74 28.70
C ASN A 218 -59.15 -29.14 29.81
N ALA A 219 -59.74 -28.41 30.76
CA ALA A 219 -58.99 -27.88 31.89
C ALA A 219 -58.50 -29.03 32.80
N LYS A 220 -57.18 -29.21 32.89
CA LYS A 220 -56.56 -30.16 33.84
C LYS A 220 -56.52 -29.63 35.28
N PHE A 221 -56.64 -28.31 35.42
CA PHE A 221 -56.59 -27.60 36.70
C PHE A 221 -57.50 -26.38 36.64
N CYS A 222 -58.10 -26.02 37.78
CA CYS A 222 -58.91 -24.84 37.92
C CYS A 222 -58.03 -23.58 37.92
N THR A 223 -58.29 -22.67 36.99
CA THR A 223 -57.54 -21.40 36.86
C THR A 223 -57.78 -20.44 38.02
N LYS A 224 -58.83 -20.65 38.82
CA LYS A 224 -59.20 -19.75 39.93
C LYS A 224 -58.70 -20.23 41.30
N CYS A 225 -58.84 -21.52 41.61
CA CYS A 225 -58.43 -22.07 42.91
C CYS A 225 -57.20 -22.98 42.86
N GLY A 226 -56.70 -23.32 41.67
CA GLY A 226 -55.52 -24.18 41.49
C GLY A 226 -55.80 -25.69 41.66
N GLN A 227 -57.03 -26.08 41.99
CA GLN A 227 -57.41 -27.48 42.18
C GLN A 227 -57.27 -28.28 40.88
N ARG A 228 -56.69 -29.47 40.97
CA ARG A 228 -56.65 -30.43 39.85
C ARG A 228 -58.04 -31.04 39.62
N LEU A 229 -58.49 -31.05 38.37
CA LEU A 229 -59.82 -31.51 37.93
C LEU A 229 -59.80 -32.98 37.51
#